data_AF-A0AAW5R4E8-F1
#
_entry.id   AF-A0AAW5R4E8-F1
#
_cell.length_a   1.000
_cell.length_b   1.000
_cell.length_c   1.000
_cell.angle_alpha   90.00
_cell.angle_beta   90.00
_cell.angle_gamma   90.00
#
_symmetry.space_group_name_H-M   'P 1'
#
loop_
_entity.id
_entity.type
_entity.pdbx_description
1 polymer ?
#
loop_
_entity_poly.entity_id
_entity_poly.type
_entity_poly.pdbx_seq_one_letter_code
_entity_poly.pdbx_strand_id
1 'polypeptide(L)'
;MKKIMMFCALMVVIFISVLFVSPKPTIWLLQHSLFSIPKDSRPAQYQEPNVIVSTNLTYPSKFQRNTFDFYKTKVPLAHQPVVI
;
A
#
# COMPACT_ATOMS: atom_id res chain seq x y z
N MET A 1 37.15 4.09 25.51
CA MET A 1 36.70 4.92 24.37
C MET A 1 36.90 4.24 23.02
N LYS A 2 38.13 3.82 22.64
CA LYS A 2 38.39 3.12 21.35
C LYS A 2 37.49 1.92 21.06
N LYS A 3 37.24 1.05 22.04
CA LYS A 3 36.36 -0.14 21.89
C LYS A 3 34.90 0.24 21.60
N ILE A 4 34.41 1.31 22.22
CA ILE A 4 33.05 1.83 22.01
C ILE A 4 32.93 2.41 20.59
N MET A 5 33.93 3.18 20.17
CA MET A 5 33.99 3.77 18.82
C MET A 5 34.04 2.69 17.72
N MET A 6 34.78 1.60 17.96
CA MET A 6 34.86 0.46 17.05
C MET A 6 33.54 -0.31 16.96
N PHE A 7 32.84 -0.46 18.09
CA PHE A 7 31.51 -1.06 18.12
C PHE A 7 30.46 -0.22 17.38
N CYS A 8 30.47 1.10 17.57
CA CYS A 8 29.60 2.01 16.82
C CYS A 8 29.87 1.96 15.31
N ALA A 9 31.14 1.94 14.90
CA ALA A 9 31.50 1.81 13.48
C ALA A 9 31.00 0.49 12.88
N LEU A 10 31.13 -0.63 13.62
CA LEU A 10 30.64 -1.94 13.17
C LEU A 10 29.11 -1.96 13.01
N MET A 11 28.38 -1.36 13.95
CA MET A 11 26.92 -1.22 13.87
C MET A 11 26.48 -0.41 12.64
N VAL A 12 27.21 0.66 12.30
CA VAL A 12 26.92 1.47 11.11
C VAL A 12 27.13 0.65 9.83
N VAL A 13 28.20 -0.12 9.73
CA VAL A 13 28.48 -0.97 8.56
C VAL A 13 27.40 -2.04 8.38
N ILE A 14 26.94 -2.67 9.47
CA ILE A 14 25.86 -3.65 9.45
C ILE A 14 24.53 -3.01 9.03
N PHE A 15 24.24 -1.81 9.54
CA PHE A 15 23.01 -1.10 9.17
C PHE A 15 23.00 -0.75 7.67
N ILE A 16 24.11 -0.25 7.14
CA ILE A 16 24.28 0.05 5.72
C ILE A 16 24.13 -1.23 4.88
N SER A 17 24.78 -2.33 5.25
CA SER A 17 24.70 -3.57 4.47
C SER A 17 23.27 -4.15 4.41
N VAL A 18 22.49 -4.06 5.50
CA VAL A 18 21.09 -4.50 5.51
C VAL A 18 20.22 -3.68 4.56
N LEU A 19 20.48 -2.36 4.46
CA LEU A 19 19.77 -1.49 3.52
C LEU A 19 20.13 -1.79 2.05
N PHE A 20 21.37 -2.18 1.75
CA PHE A 20 21.79 -2.48 0.38
C PHE A 20 21.47 -3.91 -0.08
N VAL A 21 21.34 -4.88 0.84
CA VAL A 21 21.12 -6.29 0.50
C VAL A 21 19.63 -6.66 0.46
N SER A 22 18.77 -5.98 1.23
CA SER A 22 17.35 -6.31 1.30
C SER A 22 16.47 -5.16 0.76
N PRO A 23 15.69 -5.38 -0.32
CA PRO A 23 14.80 -4.36 -0.85
C PRO A 23 13.71 -3.96 0.15
N LYS A 24 13.25 -4.90 0.99
CA LYS A 24 12.14 -4.68 1.92
C LYS A 24 12.38 -3.58 2.96
N PRO A 25 13.48 -3.59 3.75
CA PRO A 25 13.74 -2.53 4.73
C PRO A 25 13.98 -1.18 4.06
N THR A 26 14.63 -1.15 2.90
CA THR A 26 14.87 0.10 2.16
C THR A 26 13.57 0.67 1.60
N ILE A 27 12.71 -0.16 0.98
CA ILE A 27 11.38 0.26 0.55
C ILE A 27 10.55 0.70 1.75
N TRP A 28 10.56 -0.04 2.85
CA TRP A 28 9.84 0.34 4.07
C TRP A 28 10.31 1.70 4.61
N LEU A 29 11.62 1.93 4.68
CA LEU A 29 12.20 3.20 5.13
C LEU A 29 11.80 4.34 4.19
N LEU A 30 11.97 4.16 2.87
CA LEU A 30 11.60 5.14 1.86
C LEU A 30 10.11 5.50 1.92
N GLN A 31 9.23 4.52 2.14
CA GLN A 31 7.79 4.71 2.29
C GLN A 31 7.38 5.41 3.60
N HIS A 32 8.21 5.34 4.64
CA HIS A 32 7.91 5.97 5.93
C HIS A 32 8.64 7.29 6.14
N SER A 33 9.72 7.58 5.40
CA SER A 33 10.53 8.78 5.58
C SER A 33 10.48 9.78 4.41
N LEU A 34 10.58 9.31 3.17
CA LEU A 34 10.76 10.19 2.00
C LEU A 34 9.52 10.28 1.10
N PHE A 35 8.74 9.21 1.04
CA PHE A 35 7.53 9.13 0.24
C PHE A 35 6.38 8.80 1.16
N SER A 36 5.65 9.81 1.62
CA SER A 36 4.34 9.58 2.23
C SER A 36 3.43 8.98 1.16
N ILE A 37 3.35 7.64 1.11
CA ILE A 37 2.32 7.00 0.30
C ILE A 37 1.00 7.50 0.87
N PRO A 38 0.18 8.23 0.10
CA PRO A 38 -1.11 8.66 0.56
C PRO A 38 -1.90 7.40 0.91
N LYS A 39 -2.15 7.21 2.21
CA LYS A 39 -3.03 6.14 2.67
C LYS A 39 -4.44 6.60 2.37
N ASP A 40 -5.17 5.83 1.59
CA ASP A 40 -6.59 6.05 1.45
C ASP A 40 -7.23 5.83 2.82
N SER A 41 -7.69 6.92 3.44
CA SER A 41 -8.32 6.93 4.76
C SER A 41 -9.82 6.68 4.68
N ARG A 42 -10.38 6.58 3.47
CA ARG A 42 -11.81 6.38 3.28
C ARG A 42 -12.21 4.97 3.72
N PRO A 43 -13.42 4.80 4.28
CA PRO A 43 -13.93 3.47 4.62
C PRO A 43 -14.04 2.59 3.37
N ALA A 44 -14.12 1.26 3.55
CA ALA A 44 -14.27 0.32 2.44
C ALA A 44 -15.52 0.57 1.56
N GLN A 45 -16.49 1.32 2.08
CA GLN A 45 -17.63 1.80 1.31
C GLN A 45 -17.80 3.30 1.55
N TYR A 46 -17.72 4.10 0.49
CA TYR A 46 -17.86 5.55 0.55
C TYR A 46 -18.64 6.10 -0.64
N GLN A 47 -19.03 7.37 -0.52
CA GLN A 47 -19.75 8.09 -1.55
C GLN A 47 -18.92 9.25 -2.08
N GLU A 48 -18.80 9.32 -3.40
CA GLU A 48 -18.31 10.47 -4.14
C GLU A 48 -19.51 11.19 -4.78
N PRO A 49 -19.39 12.41 -5.33
CA PRO A 49 -20.54 13.18 -5.82
C PRO A 49 -21.53 12.39 -6.70
N ASN A 50 -21.02 11.58 -7.64
CA ASN A 50 -21.83 10.84 -8.60
C ASN A 50 -21.78 9.31 -8.47
N VAL A 51 -20.91 8.77 -7.60
CA VAL A 51 -20.69 7.33 -7.49
C VAL A 51 -20.66 6.85 -6.04
N ILE A 52 -21.06 5.61 -5.85
CA ILE A 52 -20.90 4.82 -4.64
C ILE A 52 -19.75 3.85 -4.94
N VAL A 53 -18.76 3.85 -4.06
CA VAL A 53 -17.55 3.02 -4.21
C VAL A 53 -17.55 1.96 -3.13
N SER A 54 -17.28 0.72 -3.51
CA SER A 54 -17.05 -0.41 -2.62
C SER A 54 -15.69 -1.01 -2.96
N THR A 55 -14.72 -0.89 -2.06
CA THR A 55 -13.35 -1.34 -2.30
C THR A 55 -13.07 -2.70 -1.68
N ASN A 56 -12.05 -3.40 -2.19
CA ASN A 56 -11.56 -4.67 -1.68
C ASN A 56 -12.60 -5.81 -1.65
N LEU A 57 -13.56 -5.81 -2.59
CA LEU A 57 -14.52 -6.88 -2.73
C LEU A 57 -13.82 -8.14 -3.24
N THR A 58 -14.14 -9.30 -2.68
CA THR A 58 -13.51 -10.57 -3.07
C THR A 58 -14.40 -11.33 -4.04
N TYR A 59 -13.85 -11.82 -5.15
CA TYR A 59 -14.56 -12.71 -6.09
C TYR A 59 -14.05 -14.16 -6.00
N PRO A 60 -14.90 -15.18 -6.20
CA PRO A 60 -14.46 -16.58 -6.16
C PRO A 60 -13.37 -16.84 -7.20
N SER A 61 -12.20 -17.26 -6.74
CA SER A 61 -11.04 -17.54 -7.59
C SER A 61 -10.08 -18.51 -6.91
N LYS A 62 -9.32 -19.23 -7.71
CA LYS A 62 -8.21 -20.08 -7.25
C LYS A 62 -6.93 -19.28 -6.94
N PHE A 63 -6.91 -17.99 -7.27
CA PHE A 63 -5.73 -17.13 -7.13
C PHE A 63 -5.84 -16.25 -5.86
N GLN A 64 -4.71 -16.03 -5.18
CA GLN A 64 -4.63 -15.27 -3.91
C GLN A 64 -4.92 -13.76 -4.04
N ARG A 65 -4.97 -13.20 -5.25
CA ARG A 65 -5.22 -11.78 -5.51
C ARG A 65 -6.55 -11.61 -6.25
N ASN A 66 -7.63 -11.95 -5.55
CA ASN A 66 -8.98 -12.01 -6.09
C ASN A 66 -9.87 -10.88 -5.55
N THR A 67 -9.30 -9.69 -5.40
CA THR A 67 -10.02 -8.50 -4.95
C THR A 67 -10.26 -7.50 -6.09
N PHE A 68 -11.37 -6.78 -6.05
CA PHE A 68 -11.74 -5.73 -6.98
C PHE A 68 -12.49 -4.59 -6.27
N ASP A 69 -12.51 -3.43 -6.90
CA ASP A 69 -13.30 -2.29 -6.45
C ASP A 69 -14.50 -2.13 -7.38
N PHE A 70 -15.67 -1.83 -6.81
CA PHE A 70 -16.91 -1.66 -7.55
C PHE A 70 -17.39 -0.21 -7.46
N TYR A 71 -17.61 0.39 -8.62
CA TYR A 71 -18.06 1.77 -8.76
C TYR A 71 -19.46 1.77 -9.38
N LYS A 72 -20.44 2.25 -8.63
CA LYS A 72 -21.83 2.33 -9.09
C LYS A 72 -22.28 3.78 -9.14
N THR A 73 -22.95 4.19 -10.20
CA THR A 73 -23.55 5.53 -10.27
C THR A 73 -24.67 5.66 -9.22
N LYS A 74 -24.74 6.82 -8.55
CA LYS A 74 -25.84 7.10 -7.59
C LYS A 74 -27.19 7.15 -8.30
N VAL A 75 -27.22 7.72 -9.50
CA VAL A 75 -28.39 7.72 -10.37
C VAL A 75 -28.33 6.47 -11.24
N PRO A 76 -29.31 5.55 -11.14
CA PRO A 76 -29.34 4.36 -11.97
C PRO A 76 -29.50 4.74 -13.45
N LEU A 77 -28.62 4.20 -14.31
CA LEU A 77 -28.81 4.25 -15.75
C LEU A 77 -29.83 3.20 -16.16
N ALA A 78 -30.66 3.50 -17.17
CA ALA A 78 -31.76 2.62 -17.62
C ALA A 78 -31.30 1.18 -17.94
N HIS A 79 -30.07 1.01 -18.44
CA HIS A 79 -29.53 -0.29 -18.85
C HIS A 79 -28.30 -0.74 -18.06
N GLN A 80 -27.95 -0.03 -16.96
CA GLN A 80 -26.81 -0.33 -16.06
C GLN A 80 -25.62 -1.03 -16.75
N PRO A 81 -24.99 -0.39 -17.77
CA PRO A 81 -23.88 -0.99 -18.48
C PRO A 81 -22.72 -1.27 -17.51
N VAL A 82 -22.08 -2.43 -17.66
CA VAL A 82 -20.95 -2.86 -16.84
C VAL A 82 -19.67 -2.77 -17.67
N VAL A 83 -18.67 -2.11 -17.12
CA VAL A 83 -17.31 -2.05 -17.67
C VAL A 83 -16.39 -2.83 -16.73
N ILE A 84 -15.58 -3.74 -17.29
CA ILE A 84 -14.65 -4.63 -16.56
C ILE A 84 -13.24 -4.31 -17.01
#